data_AF-A0ABD2MYM6-F1
#
_entry.id   AF-A0ABD2MYM6-F1
#
_cell.length_a   1.000
_cell.length_b   1.000
_cell.length_c   1.000
_cell.angle_alpha   90.00
_cell.angle_beta   90.00
_cell.angle_gamma   90.00
#
_symmetry.space_group_name_H-M   'P 1'
#
loop_
_entity.id
_entity.type
_entity.pdbx_description
1 polymer ?
#
loop_
_entity_poly.entity_id
_entity_poly.type
_entity_poly.pdbx_seq_one_letter_code
_entity_poly.pdbx_strand_id
1 'polypeptide(L)'
;MRLLLGTLTVEEVYRDRDQFAALVREVAAPDVGRMGIEILSFTIKDVYDNVQYLTSLGKAQTAMVKRDADAGVAEANRDAGIREAECQKSAMDVKYSTDTKIEDNSRMFKLQKANFDQEINTAKAEAQLAYELQAAKIRQKIRNEEIQIDVVERRKQIEIESQEVMRKERELNATVRLPAEAESYRLQTIAEGKRTQTVQNAQADCEKIKLIGTAEATAISSVGKADAARMKMKAGIYKQYGEAAIMSIVLEALPKIAAEVSAPLSKTDEIVLIGGPDGATSEITRLVGQIPPAVNALTGVDLSKVLSRIPGATMNAGQTATVK
;
A
#
# COMPACT_ATOMS: atom_id res chain seq x y z
N MET A 1 -87.55 -117.67 41.49
CA MET A 1 -87.50 -116.22 41.83
C MET A 1 -86.64 -115.98 43.07
N ARG A 2 -87.20 -115.78 44.28
CA ARG A 2 -86.45 -115.30 45.47
C ARG A 2 -85.23 -116.17 45.87
N LEU A 3 -85.28 -117.49 45.64
CA LEU A 3 -84.18 -118.41 45.91
C LEU A 3 -82.92 -118.09 45.05
N LEU A 4 -83.10 -117.90 43.74
CA LEU A 4 -82.02 -117.59 42.78
C LEU A 4 -81.47 -116.18 42.95
N LEU A 5 -82.26 -115.27 43.51
CA LEU A 5 -81.86 -113.89 43.80
C LEU A 5 -80.95 -113.80 45.04
N GLY A 6 -80.80 -114.89 45.81
CA GLY A 6 -79.89 -114.99 46.94
C GLY A 6 -78.53 -115.63 46.62
N THR A 7 -78.33 -116.14 45.39
CA THR A 7 -77.10 -116.85 44.98
C THR A 7 -76.23 -116.07 44.00
N LEU A 8 -76.68 -114.93 43.50
CA LEU A 8 -76.00 -114.06 42.54
C LEU A 8 -75.78 -112.66 43.14
N THR A 9 -74.75 -111.95 42.70
CA THR A 9 -74.52 -110.57 43.15
C THR A 9 -75.39 -109.55 42.39
N VAL A 10 -75.54 -108.35 42.96
CA VAL A 10 -76.37 -107.28 42.36
C VAL A 10 -75.78 -106.80 41.01
N GLU A 11 -74.47 -106.87 40.87
CA GLU A 11 -73.72 -106.52 39.67
C GLU A 11 -73.98 -107.52 38.54
N GLU A 12 -73.94 -108.83 38.83
CA GLU A 12 -74.17 -109.91 37.86
C GLU A 12 -75.61 -109.85 37.30
N VAL A 13 -76.60 -109.70 38.18
CA VAL A 13 -78.02 -109.55 37.80
C VAL A 13 -78.25 -108.31 36.94
N TYR A 14 -77.49 -107.24 37.14
CA TYR A 14 -77.60 -106.02 36.33
C TYR A 14 -76.89 -106.11 34.98
N ARG A 15 -75.72 -106.77 34.93
CA ARG A 15 -74.86 -106.89 33.75
C ARG A 15 -75.38 -107.91 32.74
N ASP A 16 -75.84 -109.07 33.20
CA ASP A 16 -76.17 -110.24 32.37
C ASP A 16 -77.63 -110.70 32.58
N ARG A 17 -78.57 -109.79 32.31
CA ARG A 17 -80.03 -109.97 32.51
C ARG A 17 -80.61 -111.20 31.81
N ASP A 18 -80.12 -111.53 30.61
CA ASP A 18 -80.62 -112.65 29.82
C ASP A 18 -80.24 -114.01 30.44
N GLN A 19 -79.06 -114.10 31.05
CA GLN A 19 -78.62 -115.30 31.77
C GLN A 19 -79.50 -115.54 33.01
N PHE A 20 -79.76 -114.49 33.81
CA PHE A 20 -80.68 -114.58 34.94
C PHE A 20 -82.09 -115.02 34.51
N ALA A 21 -82.60 -114.46 33.41
CA ALA A 21 -83.91 -114.83 32.88
C ALA A 21 -83.99 -116.29 32.40
N ALA A 22 -82.89 -116.85 31.88
CA ALA A 22 -82.79 -118.26 31.53
C ALA A 22 -82.84 -119.17 32.76
N LEU A 23 -82.01 -118.92 33.79
CA LEU A 23 -81.99 -119.72 35.03
C LEU A 23 -83.36 -119.71 35.74
N VAL A 24 -84.05 -118.57 35.79
CA VAL A 24 -85.38 -118.48 36.40
C VAL A 24 -86.41 -119.32 35.65
N ARG A 25 -86.33 -119.40 34.31
CA ARG A 25 -87.21 -120.24 33.49
C ARG A 25 -86.97 -121.72 33.76
N GLU A 26 -85.72 -122.16 33.78
CA GLU A 26 -85.34 -123.56 34.00
C GLU A 26 -85.87 -124.10 35.34
N VAL A 27 -85.71 -123.33 36.42
CA VAL A 27 -86.18 -123.72 37.76
C VAL A 27 -87.71 -123.65 37.91
N ALA A 28 -88.39 -122.73 37.21
CA ALA A 28 -89.84 -122.55 37.33
C ALA A 28 -90.68 -123.45 36.39
N ALA A 29 -90.12 -123.88 35.25
CA ALA A 29 -90.80 -124.73 34.28
C ALA A 29 -91.44 -126.02 34.86
N PRO A 30 -90.76 -126.84 35.69
CA PRO A 30 -91.35 -128.07 36.20
C PRO A 30 -92.52 -127.85 37.17
N ASP A 31 -92.51 -126.78 37.95
CA ASP A 31 -93.59 -126.48 38.91
C ASP A 31 -94.84 -125.96 38.22
N VAL A 32 -94.68 -125.06 37.24
CA VAL A 32 -95.79 -124.49 36.47
C VAL A 32 -96.37 -125.54 35.49
N GLY A 33 -95.52 -126.41 34.93
CA GLY A 33 -95.94 -127.54 34.10
C GLY A 33 -96.83 -128.56 34.84
N ARG A 34 -96.59 -128.81 36.14
CA ARG A 34 -97.48 -129.65 36.98
C ARG A 34 -98.89 -129.08 37.14
N MET A 35 -99.06 -127.77 36.93
CA MET A 35 -100.36 -127.09 36.94
C MET A 35 -101.01 -127.01 35.55
N GLY A 36 -100.38 -127.58 34.51
CA GLY A 36 -100.88 -127.54 33.14
C GLY A 36 -100.66 -126.20 32.42
N ILE A 37 -99.72 -125.38 32.88
CA ILE A 37 -99.39 -124.06 32.32
C ILE A 37 -97.96 -124.11 31.75
N GLU A 38 -97.71 -123.43 30.63
CA GLU A 38 -96.38 -123.32 30.01
C GLU A 38 -95.89 -121.87 30.00
N ILE A 39 -94.60 -121.66 30.29
CA ILE A 39 -93.97 -120.32 30.33
C ILE A 39 -93.39 -119.99 28.94
N LEU A 40 -94.21 -119.36 28.09
CA LEU A 40 -93.82 -118.94 26.73
C LEU A 40 -92.60 -118.01 26.69
N SER A 41 -92.55 -117.02 27.59
CA SER A 41 -91.40 -116.12 27.72
C SER A 41 -91.28 -115.60 29.15
N PHE A 42 -90.05 -115.26 29.52
CA PHE A 42 -89.76 -114.58 30.78
C PHE A 42 -88.73 -113.50 30.49
N THR A 43 -89.07 -112.25 30.78
CA THR A 43 -88.25 -111.07 30.58
C THR A 43 -88.26 -110.24 31.85
N ILE A 44 -87.09 -109.74 32.26
CA ILE A 44 -86.97 -108.81 33.38
C ILE A 44 -87.47 -107.45 32.90
N LYS A 45 -88.51 -106.91 33.52
CA LYS A 45 -89.03 -105.58 33.18
C LYS A 45 -88.11 -104.49 33.74
N ASP A 46 -88.11 -104.34 35.06
CA ASP A 46 -87.36 -103.30 35.77
C ASP A 46 -86.66 -103.91 37.00
N VAL A 47 -85.46 -103.42 37.31
CA VAL A 47 -84.71 -103.75 38.54
C VAL A 47 -84.54 -102.46 39.33
N TYR A 48 -85.16 -102.40 40.51
CA TYR A 48 -85.09 -101.24 41.40
C TYR A 48 -84.29 -101.58 42.65
N ASP A 49 -83.45 -100.65 43.07
CA ASP A 49 -82.70 -100.68 44.32
C ASP A 49 -83.17 -99.52 45.22
N ASN A 50 -83.41 -99.80 46.50
CA ASN A 50 -83.83 -98.82 47.49
C ASN A 50 -82.64 -98.08 48.15
N VAL A 51 -81.42 -98.61 48.03
CA VAL A 51 -80.21 -98.11 48.72
C VAL A 51 -79.29 -97.31 47.77
N GLN A 52 -79.70 -97.12 46.51
CA GLN A 52 -79.05 -96.25 45.53
C GLN A 52 -77.59 -96.64 45.18
N TYR A 53 -77.26 -97.92 45.36
CA TYR A 53 -75.95 -98.51 45.11
C TYR A 53 -75.60 -98.51 43.61
N LEU A 54 -76.51 -99.01 42.77
CA LEU A 54 -76.35 -99.07 41.30
C LEU A 54 -76.05 -97.68 40.69
N THR A 55 -76.78 -96.67 41.13
CA THR A 55 -76.60 -95.27 40.70
C THR A 55 -75.23 -94.71 41.10
N SER A 56 -74.67 -95.18 42.21
CA SER A 56 -73.36 -94.73 42.73
C SER A 56 -72.20 -95.36 41.96
N LEU A 57 -72.32 -96.63 41.55
CA LEU A 57 -71.36 -97.29 40.67
C LEU A 57 -71.27 -96.59 39.29
N GLY A 58 -72.42 -96.20 38.73
CA GLY A 58 -72.49 -95.44 37.48
C GLY A 58 -71.85 -94.04 37.57
N LYS A 59 -71.92 -93.37 38.72
CA LYS A 59 -71.24 -92.07 38.94
C LYS A 59 -69.72 -92.19 38.86
N ALA A 60 -69.12 -93.24 39.40
CA ALA A 60 -67.68 -93.45 39.35
C ALA A 60 -67.19 -93.68 37.90
N GLN A 61 -67.86 -94.56 37.16
CA GLN A 61 -67.52 -94.85 35.76
C GLN A 61 -67.71 -93.64 34.85
N THR A 62 -68.82 -92.89 35.00
CA THR A 62 -69.06 -91.67 34.21
C THR A 62 -68.08 -90.54 34.54
N ALA A 63 -67.61 -90.44 35.79
CA ALA A 63 -66.56 -89.49 36.15
C ALA A 63 -65.20 -89.85 35.55
N MET A 64 -64.85 -91.14 35.50
CA MET A 64 -63.62 -91.63 34.87
C MET A 64 -63.61 -91.34 33.36
N VAL A 65 -64.66 -91.73 32.63
CA VAL A 65 -64.78 -91.47 31.18
C VAL A 65 -64.75 -89.98 30.86
N LYS A 66 -65.36 -89.13 31.69
CA LYS A 66 -65.25 -87.66 31.53
C LYS A 66 -63.83 -87.16 31.73
N ARG A 67 -63.15 -87.59 32.80
CA ARG A 67 -61.76 -87.23 33.07
C ARG A 67 -60.82 -87.61 31.91
N ASP A 68 -60.98 -88.80 31.35
CA ASP A 68 -60.14 -89.28 30.25
C ASP A 68 -60.44 -88.53 28.95
N ALA A 69 -61.71 -88.18 28.69
CA ALA A 69 -62.09 -87.31 27.59
C ALA A 69 -61.53 -85.87 27.75
N ASP A 70 -61.64 -85.29 28.94
CA ASP A 70 -61.10 -83.96 29.26
C ASP A 70 -59.56 -83.93 29.13
N ALA A 71 -58.89 -85.01 29.55
CA ALA A 71 -57.45 -85.19 29.37
C ALA A 71 -57.06 -85.26 27.87
N GLY A 72 -57.76 -86.08 27.08
CA GLY A 72 -57.52 -86.18 25.64
C GLY A 72 -57.76 -84.86 24.89
N VAL A 73 -58.79 -84.09 25.29
CA VAL A 73 -59.02 -82.74 24.75
C VAL A 73 -57.90 -81.78 25.16
N ALA A 74 -57.42 -81.84 26.40
CA ALA A 74 -56.31 -80.99 26.86
C ALA A 74 -54.99 -81.30 26.17
N GLU A 75 -54.70 -82.58 25.88
CA GLU A 75 -53.51 -83.01 25.12
C GLU A 75 -53.62 -82.60 23.65
N ALA A 76 -54.76 -82.82 22.99
CA ALA A 76 -54.99 -82.38 21.62
C ALA A 76 -54.85 -80.85 21.46
N ASN A 77 -55.40 -80.08 22.40
CA ASN A 77 -55.26 -78.62 22.42
C ASN A 77 -53.81 -78.17 22.66
N ARG A 78 -53.05 -78.87 23.51
CA ARG A 78 -51.63 -78.59 23.74
C ARG A 78 -50.82 -78.82 22.47
N ASP A 79 -50.99 -79.96 21.82
CA ASP A 79 -50.25 -80.33 20.61
C ASP A 79 -50.62 -79.45 19.42
N ALA A 80 -51.89 -79.04 19.32
CA ALA A 80 -52.33 -78.02 18.37
C ALA A 80 -51.63 -76.67 18.63
N GLY A 81 -51.61 -76.21 19.89
CA GLY A 81 -50.96 -74.95 20.26
C GLY A 81 -49.45 -74.94 20.08
N ILE A 82 -48.75 -76.05 20.36
CA ILE A 82 -47.30 -76.19 20.09
C ILE A 82 -47.05 -76.10 18.59
N ARG A 83 -47.79 -76.87 17.78
CA ARG A 83 -47.62 -76.88 16.31
C ARG A 83 -47.99 -75.54 15.68
N GLU A 84 -49.00 -74.86 16.21
CA GLU A 84 -49.33 -73.50 15.79
C GLU A 84 -48.19 -72.52 16.13
N ALA A 85 -47.65 -72.55 17.35
CA ALA A 85 -46.54 -71.70 17.76
C ALA A 85 -45.26 -71.96 16.94
N GLU A 86 -44.95 -73.21 16.60
CA GLU A 86 -43.84 -73.57 15.72
C GLU A 86 -44.05 -73.03 14.29
N CYS A 87 -45.24 -73.20 13.72
CA CYS A 87 -45.59 -72.64 12.41
C CYS A 87 -45.54 -71.10 12.41
N GLN A 88 -46.06 -70.44 13.45
CA GLN A 88 -46.00 -68.99 13.61
C GLN A 88 -44.55 -68.51 13.72
N LYS A 89 -43.71 -69.18 14.53
CA LYS A 89 -42.27 -68.86 14.64
C LYS A 89 -41.58 -68.98 13.28
N SER A 90 -41.75 -70.11 12.58
CA SER A 90 -41.14 -70.31 11.26
C SER A 90 -41.62 -69.28 10.23
N ALA A 91 -42.88 -68.87 10.27
CA ALA A 91 -43.40 -67.82 9.40
C ALA A 91 -42.78 -66.44 9.70
N MET A 92 -42.61 -66.11 10.98
CA MET A 92 -41.95 -64.87 11.41
C MET A 92 -40.45 -64.87 11.08
N ASP A 93 -39.74 -65.98 11.28
CA ASP A 93 -38.31 -66.12 10.92
C ASP A 93 -38.09 -65.90 9.41
N VAL A 94 -38.94 -66.50 8.56
CA VAL A 94 -38.92 -66.27 7.10
C VAL A 94 -39.26 -64.81 6.75
N LYS A 95 -40.25 -64.22 7.43
CA LYS A 95 -40.61 -62.81 7.24
C LYS A 95 -39.45 -61.88 7.59
N TYR A 96 -38.86 -62.00 8.78
CA TYR A 96 -37.73 -61.18 9.20
C TYR A 96 -36.49 -61.37 8.29
N SER A 97 -36.21 -62.59 7.82
CA SER A 97 -35.15 -62.83 6.82
C SER A 97 -35.42 -62.11 5.51
N THR A 98 -36.69 -62.06 5.07
CA THR A 98 -37.11 -61.38 3.84
C THR A 98 -37.06 -59.86 4.00
N ASP A 99 -37.61 -59.33 5.10
CA ASP A 99 -37.60 -57.90 5.43
C ASP A 99 -36.15 -57.37 5.54
N THR A 100 -35.25 -58.14 6.18
CA THR A 100 -33.81 -57.80 6.26
C THR A 100 -33.18 -57.70 4.87
N LYS A 101 -33.45 -58.66 3.97
CA LYS A 101 -32.95 -58.63 2.58
C LYS A 101 -33.53 -57.46 1.78
N ILE A 102 -34.79 -57.09 2.02
CA ILE A 102 -35.41 -55.91 1.38
C ILE A 102 -34.72 -54.64 1.84
N GLU A 103 -34.47 -54.47 3.15
CA GLU A 103 -33.77 -53.29 3.67
C GLU A 103 -32.28 -53.25 3.28
N ASP A 104 -31.58 -54.37 3.20
CA ASP A 104 -30.22 -54.43 2.65
C ASP A 104 -30.19 -54.01 1.18
N ASN A 105 -31.11 -54.53 0.34
CA ASN A 105 -31.23 -54.11 -1.05
C ASN A 105 -31.59 -52.62 -1.19
N SER A 106 -32.52 -52.12 -0.36
CA SER A 106 -32.93 -50.71 -0.25
C SER A 106 -31.75 -49.82 0.13
N ARG A 107 -30.93 -50.24 1.11
CA ARG A 107 -29.71 -49.56 1.54
C ARG A 107 -28.65 -49.55 0.44
N MET A 108 -28.41 -50.68 -0.23
CA MET A 108 -27.44 -50.77 -1.32
C MET A 108 -27.86 -49.90 -2.51
N PHE A 109 -29.13 -49.90 -2.89
CA PHE A 109 -29.66 -49.00 -3.92
C PHE A 109 -29.49 -47.52 -3.55
N LYS A 110 -29.83 -47.14 -2.31
CA LYS A 110 -29.63 -45.76 -1.80
C LYS A 110 -28.15 -45.35 -1.80
N LEU A 111 -27.25 -46.26 -1.44
CA LEU A 111 -25.80 -46.02 -1.41
C LEU A 111 -25.25 -45.85 -2.84
N GLN A 112 -25.60 -46.74 -3.76
CA GLN A 112 -25.22 -46.60 -5.18
C GLN A 112 -25.75 -45.30 -5.77
N LYS A 113 -27.03 -44.95 -5.50
CA LYS A 113 -27.60 -43.68 -5.93
C LYS A 113 -26.81 -42.48 -5.37
N ALA A 114 -26.49 -42.48 -4.07
CA ALA A 114 -25.72 -41.41 -3.45
C ALA A 114 -24.30 -41.27 -4.05
N ASN A 115 -23.65 -42.39 -4.39
CA ASN A 115 -22.36 -42.38 -5.09
C ASN A 115 -22.50 -41.75 -6.49
N PHE A 116 -23.49 -42.16 -7.29
CA PHE A 116 -23.74 -41.56 -8.60
C PHE A 116 -24.13 -40.09 -8.52
N ASP A 117 -24.95 -39.69 -7.53
CA ASP A 117 -25.27 -38.28 -7.29
C ASP A 117 -24.01 -37.49 -6.90
N GLN A 118 -23.07 -38.07 -6.13
CA GLN A 118 -21.77 -37.47 -5.83
C GLN A 118 -20.87 -37.34 -7.07
N GLU A 119 -20.78 -38.37 -7.91
CA GLU A 119 -20.03 -38.34 -9.18
C GLU A 119 -20.62 -37.30 -10.15
N ILE A 120 -21.94 -37.24 -10.30
CA ILE A 120 -22.63 -36.26 -11.12
C ILE A 120 -22.40 -34.84 -10.59
N ASN A 121 -22.46 -34.63 -9.26
CA ASN A 121 -22.27 -33.31 -8.67
C ASN A 121 -20.81 -32.84 -8.70
N THR A 122 -19.84 -33.74 -8.53
CA THR A 122 -18.41 -33.43 -8.71
C THR A 122 -18.10 -33.11 -10.16
N ALA A 123 -18.54 -33.92 -11.13
CA ALA A 123 -18.39 -33.64 -12.55
C ALA A 123 -19.06 -32.32 -12.99
N LYS A 124 -20.24 -31.98 -12.43
CA LYS A 124 -20.90 -30.67 -12.66
C LYS A 124 -20.09 -29.51 -12.06
N ALA A 125 -19.59 -29.66 -10.85
CA ALA A 125 -18.77 -28.63 -10.20
C ALA A 125 -17.45 -28.40 -10.96
N GLU A 126 -16.78 -29.47 -11.40
CA GLU A 126 -15.60 -29.40 -12.26
C GLU A 126 -15.90 -28.74 -13.60
N ALA A 127 -17.00 -29.11 -14.26
CA ALA A 127 -17.41 -28.49 -15.52
C ALA A 127 -17.71 -26.99 -15.37
N GLN A 128 -18.37 -26.59 -14.27
CA GLN A 128 -18.64 -25.18 -13.98
C GLN A 128 -17.36 -24.41 -13.66
N LEU A 129 -16.47 -24.94 -12.81
CA LEU A 129 -15.16 -24.34 -12.52
C LEU A 129 -14.29 -24.25 -13.78
N ALA A 130 -14.32 -25.24 -14.65
CA ALA A 130 -13.63 -25.21 -15.94
C ALA A 130 -14.18 -24.12 -16.87
N TYR A 131 -15.51 -23.95 -16.93
CA TYR A 131 -16.16 -22.88 -17.69
C TYR A 131 -15.77 -21.49 -17.15
N GLU A 132 -15.86 -21.29 -15.83
CA GLU A 132 -15.48 -20.04 -15.16
C GLU A 132 -13.97 -19.73 -15.35
N LEU A 133 -13.11 -20.74 -15.25
CA LEU A 133 -11.67 -20.62 -15.51
C LEU A 133 -11.37 -20.23 -16.97
N GLN A 134 -12.09 -20.81 -17.95
CA GLN A 134 -11.94 -20.44 -19.36
C GLN A 134 -12.47 -19.02 -19.62
N ALA A 135 -13.60 -18.64 -19.04
CA ALA A 135 -14.11 -17.27 -19.10
C ALA A 135 -13.12 -16.26 -18.51
N ALA A 136 -12.48 -16.59 -17.38
CA ALA A 136 -11.43 -15.77 -16.77
C ALA A 136 -10.18 -15.67 -17.66
N LYS A 137 -9.70 -16.78 -18.26
CA LYS A 137 -8.59 -16.77 -19.22
C LYS A 137 -8.90 -15.93 -20.47
N ILE A 138 -10.12 -16.01 -20.99
CA ILE A 138 -10.56 -15.20 -22.13
C ILE A 138 -10.61 -13.72 -21.73
N ARG A 139 -11.19 -13.36 -20.58
CA ARG A 139 -11.17 -11.99 -20.05
C ARG A 139 -9.75 -11.45 -19.84
N GLN A 140 -8.81 -12.28 -19.38
CA GLN A 140 -7.40 -11.89 -19.24
C GLN A 140 -6.76 -11.63 -20.61
N LYS A 141 -7.03 -12.47 -21.62
CA LYS A 141 -6.56 -12.22 -22.99
C LYS A 141 -7.14 -10.93 -23.59
N ILE A 142 -8.45 -10.71 -23.43
CA ILE A 142 -9.11 -9.47 -23.87
C ILE A 142 -8.46 -8.25 -23.20
N ARG A 143 -8.29 -8.27 -21.87
CA ARG A 143 -7.62 -7.19 -21.13
C ARG A 143 -6.18 -6.94 -21.58
N ASN A 144 -5.43 -7.98 -21.89
CA ASN A 144 -4.07 -7.83 -22.40
C ASN A 144 -4.06 -7.19 -23.81
N GLU A 145 -5.08 -7.43 -24.62
CA GLU A 145 -5.24 -6.81 -25.94
C GLU A 145 -5.73 -5.37 -25.81
N GLU A 146 -6.69 -5.09 -24.92
CA GLU A 146 -7.13 -3.73 -24.54
C GLU A 146 -5.94 -2.86 -24.10
N ILE A 147 -5.09 -3.38 -23.20
CA ILE A 147 -3.87 -2.67 -22.75
C ILE A 147 -2.89 -2.44 -23.91
N GLN A 148 -2.78 -3.36 -24.88
CA GLN A 148 -1.95 -3.13 -26.07
C GLN A 148 -2.53 -2.03 -26.96
N ILE A 149 -3.85 -1.99 -27.15
CA ILE A 149 -4.54 -0.91 -27.87
C ILE A 149 -4.27 0.43 -27.17
N ASP A 150 -4.50 0.53 -25.86
CA ASP A 150 -4.22 1.73 -25.04
C ASP A 150 -2.75 2.18 -25.18
N VAL A 151 -1.79 1.25 -25.15
CA VAL A 151 -0.37 1.57 -25.32
C VAL A 151 -0.05 2.06 -26.73
N VAL A 152 -0.69 1.52 -27.76
CA VAL A 152 -0.54 1.99 -29.15
C VAL A 152 -1.17 3.37 -29.34
N GLU A 153 -2.36 3.62 -28.77
CA GLU A 153 -3.00 4.94 -28.78
C GLU A 153 -2.15 5.97 -28.04
N ARG A 154 -1.69 5.66 -26.82
CA ARG A 154 -0.80 6.54 -26.04
C ARG A 154 0.52 6.81 -26.74
N ARG A 155 1.10 5.82 -27.44
CA ARG A 155 2.30 6.02 -28.27
C ARG A 155 2.03 6.97 -29.44
N LYS A 156 0.92 6.79 -30.17
CA LYS A 156 0.52 7.70 -31.26
C LYS A 156 0.25 9.11 -30.75
N GLN A 157 -0.37 9.26 -29.58
CA GLN A 157 -0.62 10.54 -28.95
C GLN A 157 0.70 11.26 -28.61
N ILE A 158 1.65 10.56 -27.98
CA ILE A 158 3.00 11.10 -27.73
C ILE A 158 3.74 11.44 -29.04
N GLU A 159 3.57 10.63 -30.09
CA GLU A 159 4.14 10.90 -31.41
C GLU A 159 3.58 12.20 -32.00
N ILE A 160 2.25 12.38 -32.00
CA ILE A 160 1.59 13.62 -32.45
C ILE A 160 2.04 14.82 -31.62
N GLU A 161 2.06 14.71 -30.29
CA GLU A 161 2.54 15.76 -29.38
C GLU A 161 4.02 16.11 -29.65
N SER A 162 4.87 15.11 -29.90
CA SER A 162 6.28 15.35 -30.27
C SER A 162 6.43 16.06 -31.61
N GLN A 163 5.58 15.76 -32.59
CA GLN A 163 5.54 16.46 -33.88
C GLN A 163 5.00 17.89 -33.72
N GLU A 164 3.99 18.11 -32.88
CA GLU A 164 3.53 19.46 -32.52
C GLU A 164 4.61 20.28 -31.82
N VAL A 165 5.36 19.68 -30.88
CA VAL A 165 6.50 20.35 -30.22
C VAL A 165 7.58 20.69 -31.25
N MET A 166 7.94 19.78 -32.16
CA MET A 166 8.88 20.10 -33.24
C MET A 166 8.37 21.20 -34.18
N ARG A 167 7.06 21.25 -34.47
CA ARG A 167 6.44 22.34 -35.25
C ARG A 167 6.54 23.68 -34.52
N LYS A 168 6.11 23.72 -33.25
CA LYS A 168 6.18 24.91 -32.38
C LYS A 168 7.63 25.36 -32.15
N GLU A 169 8.58 24.45 -31.98
CA GLU A 169 10.00 24.79 -31.84
C GLU A 169 10.55 25.42 -33.12
N ARG A 170 10.23 24.86 -34.31
CA ARG A 170 10.62 25.47 -35.59
C ARG A 170 9.99 26.85 -35.79
N GLU A 171 8.71 27.02 -35.44
CA GLU A 171 7.99 28.29 -35.51
C GLU A 171 8.60 29.33 -34.54
N LEU A 172 8.91 28.95 -33.30
CA LEU A 172 9.57 29.81 -32.30
C LEU A 172 11.02 30.15 -32.70
N ASN A 173 11.76 29.19 -33.27
CA ASN A 173 13.12 29.39 -33.74
C ASN A 173 13.15 30.38 -34.92
N ALA A 174 12.23 30.25 -35.87
CA ALA A 174 12.07 31.19 -36.98
C ALA A 174 11.56 32.58 -36.54
N THR A 175 10.61 32.64 -35.60
CA THR A 175 9.90 33.89 -35.24
C THR A 175 10.58 34.68 -34.13
N VAL A 176 11.34 34.03 -33.25
CA VAL A 176 11.96 34.66 -32.07
C VAL A 176 13.48 34.57 -32.12
N ARG A 177 14.04 33.36 -32.28
CA ARG A 177 15.51 33.19 -32.21
C ARG A 177 16.23 33.81 -33.41
N LEU A 178 15.82 33.51 -34.65
CA LEU A 178 16.42 34.09 -35.85
C LEU A 178 16.44 35.63 -35.86
N PRO A 179 15.32 36.35 -35.61
CA PRO A 179 15.35 37.81 -35.57
C PRO A 179 16.12 38.35 -34.36
N ALA A 180 16.04 37.73 -33.18
CA ALA A 180 16.84 38.15 -32.03
C ALA A 180 18.36 37.96 -32.27
N GLU A 181 18.75 36.87 -32.93
CA GLU A 181 20.13 36.60 -33.32
C GLU A 181 20.60 37.60 -34.38
N ALA A 182 19.77 37.89 -35.40
CA ALA A 182 20.04 38.92 -36.39
C ALA A 182 20.16 40.33 -35.78
N GLU A 183 19.28 40.71 -34.84
CA GLU A 183 19.39 41.97 -34.10
C GLU A 183 20.64 42.02 -33.23
N SER A 184 20.98 40.93 -32.53
CA SER A 184 22.18 40.84 -31.70
C SER A 184 23.46 40.99 -32.53
N TYR A 185 23.52 40.35 -33.70
CA TYR A 185 24.63 40.45 -34.64
C TYR A 185 24.72 41.86 -35.24
N ARG A 186 23.57 42.48 -35.57
CA ARG A 186 23.52 43.88 -36.04
C ARG A 186 24.00 44.85 -34.95
N LEU A 187 23.60 44.64 -33.70
CA LEU A 187 24.02 45.46 -32.58
C LEU A 187 25.52 45.27 -32.27
N GLN A 188 26.02 44.03 -32.31
CA GLN A 188 27.43 43.71 -32.14
C GLN A 188 28.29 44.36 -33.22
N THR A 189 27.94 44.24 -34.50
CA THR A 189 28.67 44.89 -35.61
C THR A 189 28.61 46.42 -35.53
N ILE A 190 27.49 47.01 -35.09
CA ILE A 190 27.41 48.47 -34.81
C ILE A 190 28.30 48.85 -33.61
N ALA A 191 28.33 48.05 -32.54
CA ALA A 191 29.15 48.30 -31.36
C ALA A 191 30.65 48.14 -31.66
N GLU A 192 31.03 47.15 -32.46
CA GLU A 192 32.39 46.93 -32.94
C GLU A 192 32.85 48.02 -33.91
N GLY A 193 31.96 48.46 -34.82
CA GLY A 193 32.19 49.62 -35.68
C GLY A 193 32.41 50.90 -34.85
N LYS A 194 31.56 51.17 -33.86
CA LYS A 194 31.75 52.30 -32.92
C LYS A 194 33.05 52.18 -32.11
N ARG A 195 33.38 50.99 -31.61
CA ARG A 195 34.64 50.74 -30.89
C ARG A 195 35.86 50.97 -31.77
N THR A 196 35.81 50.51 -33.01
CA THR A 196 36.87 50.74 -34.00
C THR A 196 37.01 52.22 -34.32
N GLN A 197 35.89 52.94 -34.50
CA GLN A 197 35.87 54.38 -34.70
C GLN A 197 36.43 55.15 -33.50
N THR A 198 36.09 54.80 -32.26
CA THR A 198 36.64 55.48 -31.07
C THR A 198 38.12 55.19 -30.89
N VAL A 199 38.59 53.96 -31.18
CA VAL A 199 40.02 53.62 -31.17
C VAL A 199 40.78 54.37 -32.26
N GLN A 200 40.27 54.42 -33.49
CA GLN A 200 40.89 55.17 -34.59
C GLN A 200 40.92 56.68 -34.33
N ASN A 201 39.83 57.26 -33.80
CA ASN A 201 39.82 58.67 -33.40
C ASN A 201 40.83 58.95 -32.29
N ALA A 202 40.88 58.11 -31.25
CA ALA A 202 41.87 58.25 -30.17
C ALA A 202 43.32 58.08 -30.67
N GLN A 203 43.56 57.18 -31.65
CA GLN A 203 44.85 57.04 -32.32
C GLN A 203 45.20 58.30 -33.13
N ALA A 204 44.26 58.83 -33.91
CA ALA A 204 44.45 60.06 -34.69
C ALA A 204 44.70 61.29 -33.79
N ASP A 205 44.01 61.41 -32.66
CA ASP A 205 44.27 62.45 -31.65
C ASP A 205 45.64 62.25 -30.97
N CYS A 206 46.03 61.01 -30.64
CA CYS A 206 47.37 60.71 -30.14
C CYS A 206 48.47 61.03 -31.17
N GLU A 207 48.25 60.75 -32.45
CA GLU A 207 49.18 61.08 -33.54
C GLU A 207 49.26 62.60 -33.75
N LYS A 208 48.14 63.31 -33.71
CA LYS A 208 48.07 64.76 -33.75
C LYS A 208 48.83 65.40 -32.57
N ILE A 209 48.61 64.92 -31.35
CA ILE A 209 49.33 65.39 -30.16
C ILE A 209 50.82 65.06 -30.24
N LYS A 210 51.21 63.87 -30.72
CA LYS A 210 52.62 63.53 -30.97
C LYS A 210 53.24 64.47 -32.02
N LEU A 211 52.54 64.72 -33.13
CA LEU A 211 53.03 65.58 -34.20
C LEU A 211 53.23 67.02 -33.70
N ILE A 212 52.24 67.58 -33.00
CA ILE A 212 52.34 68.89 -32.33
C ILE A 212 53.50 68.89 -31.33
N GLY A 213 53.60 67.90 -30.44
CA GLY A 213 54.69 67.79 -29.47
C GLY A 213 56.07 67.67 -30.12
N THR A 214 56.20 66.99 -31.26
CA THR A 214 57.46 66.96 -32.04
C THR A 214 57.73 68.28 -32.77
N ALA A 215 56.71 68.99 -33.24
CA ALA A 215 56.84 70.32 -33.83
C ALA A 215 57.26 71.36 -32.77
N GLU A 216 56.67 71.31 -31.57
CA GLU A 216 57.06 72.13 -30.43
C GLU A 216 58.46 71.77 -29.92
N ALA A 217 58.79 70.49 -29.77
CA ALA A 217 60.13 70.05 -29.37
C ALA A 217 61.20 70.45 -30.40
N THR A 218 60.91 70.37 -31.71
CA THR A 218 61.83 70.82 -32.76
C THR A 218 61.92 72.34 -32.85
N ALA A 219 60.84 73.08 -32.59
CA ALA A 219 60.85 74.53 -32.47
C ALA A 219 61.70 74.98 -31.26
N ILE A 220 61.44 74.43 -30.06
CA ILE A 220 62.20 74.69 -28.83
C ILE A 220 63.67 74.27 -29.01
N SER A 221 63.94 73.12 -29.66
CA SER A 221 65.31 72.70 -29.98
C SER A 221 66.00 73.68 -30.94
N SER A 222 65.26 74.27 -31.89
CA SER A 222 65.80 75.26 -32.84
C SER A 222 66.06 76.60 -32.17
N VAL A 223 65.16 77.07 -31.30
CA VAL A 223 65.37 78.25 -30.45
C VAL A 223 66.55 78.03 -29.50
N GLY A 224 66.59 76.90 -28.80
CA GLY A 224 67.70 76.53 -27.92
C GLY A 224 69.05 76.38 -28.65
N LYS A 225 69.05 75.90 -29.90
CA LYS A 225 70.25 75.92 -30.77
C LYS A 225 70.63 77.34 -31.20
N ALA A 226 69.66 78.20 -31.49
CA ALA A 226 69.91 79.60 -31.83
C ALA A 226 70.44 80.40 -30.63
N ASP A 227 69.92 80.15 -29.42
CA ASP A 227 70.42 80.75 -28.18
C ASP A 227 71.78 80.16 -27.77
N ALA A 228 72.01 78.86 -27.95
CA ALA A 228 73.34 78.27 -27.79
C ALA A 228 74.34 78.82 -28.82
N ALA A 229 73.91 79.12 -30.05
CA ALA A 229 74.72 79.79 -31.07
C ALA A 229 74.98 81.26 -30.70
N ARG A 230 73.99 82.00 -30.20
CA ARG A 230 74.17 83.35 -29.65
C ARG A 230 75.11 83.36 -28.46
N MET A 231 74.97 82.43 -27.51
CA MET A 231 75.90 82.27 -26.39
C MET A 231 77.31 81.88 -26.87
N LYS A 232 77.46 81.03 -27.89
CA LYS A 232 78.76 80.74 -28.51
C LYS A 232 79.36 81.95 -29.22
N MET A 233 78.57 82.77 -29.91
CA MET A 233 79.04 84.03 -30.48
C MET A 233 79.46 85.02 -29.38
N LYS A 234 78.65 85.15 -28.31
CA LYS A 234 78.98 85.99 -27.16
C LYS A 234 80.26 85.51 -26.46
N ALA A 235 80.45 84.19 -26.33
CA ALA A 235 81.69 83.58 -25.82
C ALA A 235 82.87 83.73 -26.80
N GLY A 236 82.62 83.76 -28.11
CA GLY A 236 83.62 84.08 -29.14
C GLY A 236 84.09 85.53 -29.06
N ILE A 237 83.16 86.46 -28.85
CA ILE A 237 83.44 87.87 -28.52
C ILE A 237 84.28 87.93 -27.23
N TYR A 238 83.85 87.31 -26.13
CA TYR A 238 84.64 87.27 -24.89
C TYR A 238 86.03 86.61 -25.05
N LYS A 239 86.23 85.70 -26.02
CA LYS A 239 87.55 85.13 -26.36
C LYS A 239 88.44 86.06 -27.20
N GLN A 240 87.86 86.93 -28.02
CA GLN A 240 88.62 87.88 -28.84
C GLN A 240 88.91 89.20 -28.12
N TYR A 241 88.08 89.60 -27.14
CA TYR A 241 88.33 90.73 -26.24
C TYR A 241 89.12 90.33 -24.98
N GLY A 242 90.23 89.60 -25.17
CA GLY A 242 91.17 89.24 -24.11
C GLY A 242 91.78 90.45 -23.41
N GLU A 243 91.98 90.34 -22.09
CA GLU A 243 92.37 91.39 -21.12
C GLU A 243 91.43 92.60 -20.99
N ALA A 244 90.98 93.23 -22.08
CA ALA A 244 90.18 94.46 -22.02
C ALA A 244 88.77 94.27 -21.41
N ALA A 245 88.11 93.13 -21.66
CA ALA A 245 86.75 92.89 -21.16
C ALA A 245 86.67 92.63 -19.64
N ILE A 246 87.76 92.21 -19.00
CA ILE A 246 87.79 92.03 -17.54
C ILE A 246 87.69 93.40 -16.87
N MET A 247 88.43 94.39 -17.38
CA MET A 247 88.37 95.77 -16.89
C MET A 247 86.97 96.38 -17.09
N SER A 248 86.32 96.16 -18.24
CA SER A 248 84.97 96.69 -18.48
C SER A 248 83.89 96.04 -17.61
N ILE A 249 83.95 94.73 -17.38
CA ILE A 249 83.01 94.03 -16.48
C ILE A 249 83.22 94.48 -15.03
N VAL A 250 84.45 94.71 -14.58
CA VAL A 250 84.73 95.30 -13.27
C VAL A 250 84.22 96.75 -13.18
N LEU A 251 84.39 97.56 -14.23
CA LEU A 251 83.86 98.93 -14.30
C LEU A 251 82.33 99.02 -14.37
N GLU A 252 81.63 98.03 -14.97
CA GLU A 252 80.16 97.94 -14.93
C GLU A 252 79.61 97.37 -13.61
N ALA A 253 80.37 96.52 -12.93
CA ALA A 253 80.01 95.96 -11.63
C ALA A 253 80.27 96.94 -10.47
N LEU A 254 81.30 97.79 -10.58
CA LEU A 254 81.67 98.79 -9.58
C LEU A 254 80.51 99.69 -9.14
N PRO A 255 79.69 100.28 -10.03
CA PRO A 255 78.52 101.06 -9.64
C PRO A 255 77.48 100.29 -8.81
N LYS A 256 77.29 98.99 -9.06
CA LYS A 256 76.33 98.17 -8.31
C LYS A 256 76.84 97.84 -6.92
N ILE A 257 78.12 97.49 -6.78
CA ILE A 257 78.76 97.26 -5.48
C ILE A 257 78.84 98.59 -4.70
N ALA A 258 79.19 99.70 -5.36
CA ALA A 258 79.19 101.02 -4.73
C ALA A 258 77.79 101.48 -4.30
N ALA A 259 76.73 101.13 -5.04
CA ALA A 259 75.35 101.43 -4.65
C ALA A 259 74.90 100.63 -3.41
N GLU A 260 75.21 99.33 -3.33
CA GLU A 260 74.90 98.52 -2.14
C GLU A 260 75.70 98.95 -0.90
N VAL A 261 76.98 99.34 -1.08
CA VAL A 261 77.85 99.76 0.04
C VAL A 261 77.60 101.21 0.48
N SER A 262 77.12 102.10 -0.40
CA SER A 262 76.81 103.51 -0.04
C SER A 262 75.39 103.73 0.48
N ALA A 263 74.46 102.81 0.21
CA ALA A 263 73.07 102.90 0.67
C ALA A 263 72.90 103.13 2.19
N PRO A 264 73.75 102.58 3.10
CA PRO A 264 73.68 102.87 4.53
C PRO A 264 74.29 104.22 4.93
N LEU A 265 75.37 104.66 4.26
CA LEU A 265 76.11 105.89 4.61
C LEU A 265 75.38 107.17 4.18
N SER A 266 74.59 107.12 3.11
CA SER A 266 73.84 108.29 2.62
C SER A 266 72.60 108.66 3.45
N LYS A 267 72.39 108.04 4.62
CA LYS A 267 71.22 108.26 5.48
C LYS A 267 71.55 108.59 6.95
N THR A 268 72.80 108.92 7.25
CA THR A 268 73.25 109.30 8.60
C THR A 268 73.98 110.64 8.60
N ASP A 269 73.22 111.73 8.46
CA ASP A 269 73.66 113.10 8.74
C ASP A 269 73.48 113.42 10.25
N GLU A 270 74.22 112.74 11.13
CA GLU A 270 74.62 113.35 12.41
C GLU A 270 75.86 112.65 12.98
N ILE A 271 76.96 113.39 13.09
CA ILE A 271 78.23 112.90 13.66
C ILE A 271 78.28 113.28 15.13
N VAL A 272 78.19 112.30 16.02
CA VAL A 272 78.61 112.45 17.42
C VAL A 272 79.63 111.37 17.76
N LEU A 273 80.88 111.80 17.89
CA LEU A 273 81.98 110.96 18.33
C LEU A 273 81.86 110.68 19.84
N ILE A 274 81.65 109.40 20.18
CA ILE A 274 81.97 108.75 21.47
C ILE A 274 81.47 109.49 22.74
N GLY A 275 80.24 109.13 23.12
CA GLY A 275 79.67 109.23 24.47
C GLY A 275 78.29 108.54 24.48
N GLY A 276 78.17 107.34 25.05
CA GLY A 276 76.93 106.51 25.00
C GLY A 276 75.84 106.89 26.01
N PRO A 277 74.77 106.09 26.24
CA PRO A 277 74.53 104.68 25.81
C PRO A 277 73.11 104.31 25.23
N ASP A 278 72.96 103.06 24.75
CA ASP A 278 71.75 102.18 24.54
C ASP A 278 70.52 102.51 23.61
N GLY A 279 70.24 101.61 22.62
CA GLY A 279 68.94 100.85 22.52
C GLY A 279 67.90 100.97 21.34
N ALA A 280 67.91 100.01 20.37
CA ALA A 280 66.75 99.27 19.72
C ALA A 280 65.55 99.98 18.98
N THR A 281 64.53 99.28 18.41
CA THR A 281 64.36 98.62 17.05
C THR A 281 62.85 98.36 16.68
N SER A 282 62.54 97.83 15.47
CA SER A 282 61.33 97.02 15.04
C SER A 282 60.20 97.64 14.15
N GLU A 283 59.20 96.82 13.73
CA GLU A 283 58.78 96.68 12.31
C GLU A 283 57.38 96.05 11.99
N ILE A 284 56.82 96.36 10.79
CA ILE A 284 55.92 95.54 9.89
C ILE A 284 54.46 95.17 10.33
N THR A 285 53.52 94.99 9.35
CA THR A 285 52.27 94.09 9.29
C THR A 285 50.97 94.82 8.82
N ARG A 286 49.91 94.23 8.18
CA ARG A 286 49.69 93.24 7.07
C ARG A 286 48.17 93.23 6.64
N LEU A 287 47.80 92.65 5.48
CA LEU A 287 46.44 92.59 4.87
C LEU A 287 45.80 91.16 4.90
N VAL A 288 44.53 90.98 5.37
CA VAL A 288 43.74 89.71 5.29
C VAL A 288 42.19 89.93 5.32
N GLY A 289 41.43 89.23 4.45
CA GLY A 289 40.14 88.59 4.82
C GLY A 289 38.78 89.12 4.29
N GLN A 290 38.07 88.31 3.47
CA GLN A 290 36.59 88.25 3.34
C GLN A 290 36.15 86.85 2.83
N ILE A 291 34.98 86.35 3.27
CA ILE A 291 34.53 84.92 3.31
C ILE A 291 32.96 84.85 3.40
N PRO A 292 32.22 83.74 3.73
CA PRO A 292 32.21 82.32 3.31
C PRO A 292 30.78 81.82 2.81
N PRO A 293 30.06 80.75 3.30
CA PRO A 293 29.36 79.79 2.42
C PRO A 293 27.83 79.58 2.67
N ALA A 294 27.14 78.73 1.89
CA ALA A 294 25.76 78.33 2.22
C ALA A 294 25.29 76.93 1.72
N VAL A 295 24.60 76.22 2.62
CA VAL A 295 23.62 75.12 2.40
C VAL A 295 24.10 73.72 2.00
N ASN A 296 24.70 73.05 2.99
CA ASN A 296 24.76 71.58 3.08
C ASN A 296 23.43 71.03 3.66
N ALA A 297 22.31 71.06 2.90
CA ALA A 297 20.97 70.73 3.45
C ALA A 297 19.96 70.00 2.55
N LEU A 298 20.28 69.67 1.28
CA LEU A 298 19.41 68.86 0.43
C LEU A 298 20.19 67.67 -0.15
N THR A 299 19.85 66.46 0.30
CA THR A 299 20.36 65.15 -0.19
C THR A 299 21.89 64.95 -0.10
N GLY A 300 22.49 64.31 0.91
CA GLY A 300 21.91 63.58 2.05
C GLY A 300 22.32 62.10 2.16
N VAL A 301 23.59 61.72 1.89
CA VAL A 301 24.22 60.46 2.37
C VAL A 301 25.73 60.66 2.59
N ASP A 302 26.26 60.24 3.75
CA ASP A 302 27.69 60.28 4.09
C ASP A 302 28.51 59.16 3.45
N LEU A 303 29.64 59.50 2.81
CA LEU A 303 30.61 58.52 2.30
C LEU A 303 31.43 57.82 3.39
N SER A 304 31.45 58.35 4.63
CA SER A 304 32.28 57.83 5.74
C SER A 304 31.80 56.49 6.34
N LYS A 305 30.76 55.84 5.79
CA LYS A 305 30.23 54.54 6.26
C LYS A 305 30.35 53.38 5.28
N VAL A 306 30.98 53.58 4.12
CA VAL A 306 31.12 52.53 3.09
C VAL A 306 32.51 51.87 3.11
N LEU A 307 33.47 52.40 3.88
CA LEU A 307 34.89 52.01 3.83
C LEU A 307 35.33 51.00 4.93
N SER A 308 34.43 50.20 5.48
CA SER A 308 34.74 49.31 6.63
C SER A 308 34.12 47.90 6.58
N ARG A 309 33.83 47.37 5.38
CA ARG A 309 33.19 46.04 5.24
C ARG A 309 33.72 45.14 4.10
N ILE A 310 35.03 44.86 4.14
CA ILE A 310 35.66 43.64 3.59
C ILE A 310 36.71 43.16 4.63
N PRO A 311 37.26 41.92 4.60
CA PRO A 311 36.72 40.81 5.39
C PRO A 311 37.73 40.13 6.36
N GLY A 312 37.23 39.31 7.31
CA GLY A 312 37.99 38.21 7.93
C GLY A 312 38.35 38.35 9.42
N ALA A 313 38.37 37.20 10.12
CA ALA A 313 38.77 36.95 11.52
C ALA A 313 38.01 37.76 12.61
N THR A 314 37.11 37.16 13.41
CA THR A 314 37.45 36.18 14.47
C THR A 314 36.20 35.41 14.96
N MET A 315 36.43 34.38 15.78
CA MET A 315 35.47 33.30 16.15
C MET A 315 34.53 33.61 17.34
N ASN A 316 33.43 32.86 17.40
CA ASN A 316 32.70 32.36 18.59
C ASN A 316 32.29 33.30 19.74
N ALA A 317 30.98 33.57 19.81
CA ALA A 317 30.07 33.31 20.96
C ALA A 317 28.63 33.62 20.50
N GLY A 318 27.54 32.99 20.95
CA GLY A 318 27.39 32.00 22.01
C GLY A 318 26.20 32.38 22.92
N GLN A 319 25.00 31.87 22.62
CA GLN A 319 23.74 32.08 23.38
C GLN A 319 23.25 33.56 23.37
N THR A 320 22.00 33.93 23.66
CA THR A 320 20.85 33.26 24.32
C THR A 320 19.53 33.52 23.59
N ALA A 321 18.62 32.55 23.59
CA ALA A 321 17.20 32.81 23.36
C ALA A 321 16.53 33.29 24.66
N THR A 322 15.64 34.30 24.62
CA THR A 322 14.28 34.30 25.23
C THR A 322 13.60 35.68 25.21
N VAL A 323 12.27 35.65 25.01
CA VAL A 323 11.26 36.63 25.50
C VAL A 323 11.44 38.09 25.06
N LYS A 324 10.60 38.59 24.15
CA LYS A 324 9.17 38.82 24.39
C LYS A 324 8.34 38.84 23.10
#